data_AF-A0AAW1VMA2-F1
#
_entry.id   AF-A0AAW1VMA2-F1
#
_cell.length_a   1.000
_cell.length_b   1.000
_cell.length_c   1.000
_cell.angle_alpha   90.00
_cell.angle_beta   90.00
_cell.angle_gamma   90.00
#
_symmetry.space_group_name_H-M   'P 1'
#
loop_
_entity.id
_entity.type
_entity.pdbx_description
1 polymer ?
#
loop_
_entity_poly.entity_id
_entity_poly.type
_entity_poly.pdbx_seq_one_letter_code
_entity_poly.pdbx_strand_id
1 'polypeptide(L)'
;MGWAGFNGGDPYAANTDSSMAVLNTNICAATSLLVWTWLDVIFFNKPSVIGAVQGMITGLVCITPAAGLVQGWAAIVMGVLSGSVPWFTMMIVDKRWRLLTAVDDTLGVVHTHAVAGFLGGI
;
A
#
# COMPACT_ATOMS: atom_id res chain seq x y z
N MET A 1 -4.89 4.82 11.74
CA MET A 1 -4.56 5.80 12.80
C MET A 1 -3.10 5.73 13.24
N GLY A 2 -2.55 4.57 13.64
CA GLY A 2 -1.14 4.46 14.03
C GLY A 2 -0.13 4.93 12.97
N TRP A 3 -0.38 4.63 11.68
CA TRP A 3 0.51 5.01 10.57
C TRP A 3 0.63 6.52 10.34
N ALA A 4 -0.43 7.28 10.66
CA ALA A 4 -0.35 8.74 10.59
C ALA A 4 0.61 9.28 11.66
N GLY A 5 0.67 8.66 12.84
CA GLY A 5 1.68 8.97 13.84
C GLY A 5 3.08 8.51 13.43
N PHE A 6 3.19 7.37 12.74
CA PHE A 6 4.46 6.85 12.21
C PHE A 6 5.07 7.82 11.19
N ASN A 7 4.33 8.14 10.12
CA ASN A 7 4.83 9.05 9.07
C ASN A 7 4.85 10.52 9.52
N GLY A 8 3.81 10.98 10.23
CA GLY A 8 3.73 12.37 10.70
C GLY A 8 4.68 12.69 11.84
N GLY A 9 5.11 11.68 12.61
CA GLY A 9 6.04 11.83 13.72
C GLY A 9 7.51 11.69 13.32
N ASP A 10 7.81 11.18 12.13
CA ASP A 10 9.18 10.98 11.61
C ASP A 10 10.05 12.25 11.64
N PRO A 11 9.51 13.47 11.40
CA PRO A 11 10.30 14.71 11.52
C PRO A 11 10.67 15.10 12.96
N TYR A 12 10.16 14.40 13.99
CA TYR A 12 10.32 14.70 15.43
C TYR A 12 9.92 16.12 15.86
N ALA A 13 9.16 16.83 15.03
CA ALA A 13 8.69 18.20 15.29
C ALA A 13 7.35 18.43 14.59
N ALA A 14 6.49 19.27 15.18
CA ALA A 14 5.23 19.67 14.54
C ALA A 14 5.49 20.76 13.50
N ASN A 15 5.62 20.38 12.23
CA ASN A 15 5.93 21.30 11.13
C ASN A 15 5.08 21.01 9.87
N THR A 16 5.41 21.69 8.78
CA THR A 16 4.74 21.50 7.48
C THR A 16 4.97 20.11 6.90
N ASP A 17 6.15 19.54 7.14
CA ASP A 17 6.51 18.18 6.70
C ASP A 17 5.62 17.13 7.40
N SER A 18 5.47 17.18 8.72
CA SER A 18 4.54 16.32 9.47
C SER A 18 3.11 16.39 8.96
N SER A 19 2.64 17.62 8.66
CA SER A 19 1.28 17.83 8.16
C SER A 19 1.09 17.21 6.77
N MET A 20 2.08 17.38 5.89
CA MET A 20 2.12 16.78 4.56
C MET A 20 2.21 15.25 4.64
N ALA A 21 3.03 14.71 5.53
CA ALA A 21 3.19 13.29 5.75
C ALA A 21 1.88 12.62 6.17
N VAL A 22 1.14 13.21 7.12
CA VAL A 22 -0.19 12.70 7.50
C VAL A 22 -1.17 12.76 6.33
N LEU A 23 -1.19 13.85 5.57
CA LEU A 23 -2.10 14.01 4.43
C LEU A 23 -1.82 12.97 3.33
N ASN A 24 -0.57 12.89 2.87
CA ASN A 24 -0.15 11.95 1.84
C ASN A 24 -0.36 10.50 2.25
N THR A 25 -0.17 10.18 3.54
CA THR A 25 -0.43 8.84 4.07
C THR A 25 -1.89 8.43 3.87
N ASN A 26 -2.84 9.32 4.18
CA ASN A 26 -4.26 9.02 4.00
C ASN A 26 -4.67 8.98 2.53
N ILE A 27 -4.16 9.90 1.70
CA ILE A 27 -4.43 9.94 0.26
C ILE A 27 -3.96 8.65 -0.42
N CYS A 28 -2.71 8.23 -0.16
CA CYS A 28 -2.15 7.02 -0.75
C CYS A 28 -2.92 5.78 -0.29
N ALA A 29 -3.19 5.65 1.02
CA ALA A 29 -3.94 4.52 1.56
C ALA A 29 -5.36 4.41 0.99
N ALA A 30 -6.08 5.53 0.88
CA ALA A 30 -7.42 5.56 0.31
C ALA A 30 -7.40 5.19 -1.18
N THR A 31 -6.44 5.72 -1.93
CA THR A 31 -6.30 5.42 -3.37
C THR A 31 -5.97 3.94 -3.58
N SER A 32 -5.02 3.40 -2.81
CA SER A 32 -4.61 2.00 -2.89
C SER A 32 -5.73 1.03 -2.52
N LEU A 33 -6.53 1.35 -1.49
CA LEU A 33 -7.74 0.60 -1.15
C LEU A 33 -8.73 0.60 -2.31
N LEU A 34 -8.99 1.76 -2.93
CA LEU A 34 -9.91 1.85 -4.05
C LEU A 34 -9.40 1.02 -5.23
N VAL A 35 -8.14 1.17 -5.62
CA VAL A 35 -7.58 0.39 -6.74
C VAL A 35 -7.66 -1.12 -6.46
N TRP A 36 -7.29 -1.57 -5.27
CA TRP A 36 -7.37 -2.98 -4.90
C TRP A 36 -8.81 -3.51 -4.96
N THR A 37 -9.75 -2.78 -4.38
CA THR A 37 -11.17 -3.19 -4.37
C THR A 37 -11.77 -3.21 -5.77
N TRP A 38 -11.37 -2.27 -6.64
CA TRP A 38 -11.76 -2.28 -8.04
C TRP A 38 -11.20 -3.50 -8.77
N LEU A 39 -9.93 -3.86 -8.54
CA LEU A 39 -9.34 -5.08 -9.11
C LEU A 39 -10.04 -6.34 -8.61
N ASP A 40 -10.38 -6.42 -7.33
CA ASP A 40 -11.15 -7.55 -6.80
C ASP A 40 -12.50 -7.68 -7.50
N VAL A 41 -13.21 -6.57 -7.73
CA VAL A 41 -14.48 -6.57 -8.46
C VAL A 41 -14.28 -6.99 -9.92
N ILE A 42 -13.24 -6.48 -10.60
CA ILE A 42 -12.98 -6.78 -12.02
C ILE A 42 -12.63 -8.26 -12.22
N PHE A 43 -11.79 -8.84 -11.36
CA PHE A 43 -11.28 -10.21 -11.57
C PHE A 43 -12.08 -11.29 -10.85
N PHE A 44 -12.75 -10.96 -9.74
CA PHE A 44 -13.50 -11.91 -8.93
C PHE A 44 -15.01 -11.62 -8.87
N ASN A 45 -15.49 -10.59 -9.57
CA ASN A 45 -16.91 -10.16 -9.63
C ASN A 45 -17.54 -9.78 -8.29
N LYS A 46 -16.73 -9.65 -7.22
CA LYS A 46 -17.19 -9.26 -5.89
C LYS A 46 -16.07 -8.56 -5.11
N PRO A 47 -16.40 -7.54 -4.29
CA PRO A 47 -15.41 -6.93 -3.42
C PRO A 47 -15.01 -7.86 -2.27
N SER A 48 -13.77 -7.77 -1.81
CA SER A 48 -13.27 -8.47 -0.62
C SER A 48 -12.96 -7.47 0.48
N VAL A 49 -13.50 -7.69 1.69
CA VAL A 49 -13.15 -6.87 2.87
C VAL A 49 -11.68 -7.07 3.24
N ILE A 50 -11.20 -8.32 3.21
CA ILE A 50 -9.80 -8.65 3.47
C ILE A 50 -8.90 -8.01 2.40
N GLY A 51 -9.32 -8.06 1.14
CA GLY A 51 -8.62 -7.41 0.03
C GLY A 51 -8.56 -5.89 0.20
N ALA A 52 -9.67 -5.24 0.58
CA ALA A 52 -9.69 -3.81 0.86
C ALA A 52 -8.71 -3.42 1.99
N VAL A 53 -8.64 -4.23 3.05
CA VAL A 53 -7.68 -4.02 4.14
C VAL A 53 -6.24 -4.21 3.64
N GLN A 54 -5.97 -5.25 2.85
CA GLN A 54 -4.64 -5.47 2.23
C GLN A 54 -4.23 -4.29 1.34
N GLY A 55 -5.13 -3.81 0.48
CA GLY A 55 -4.90 -2.65 -0.36
C GLY A 55 -4.66 -1.36 0.42
N MET A 56 -5.32 -1.19 1.56
CA MET A 56 -5.00 -0.08 2.46
C MET A 56 -3.58 -0.21 3.03
N ILE A 57 -3.20 -1.40 3.51
CA ILE A 57 -1.87 -1.66 4.07
C ILE A 57 -0.77 -1.42 3.03
N THR A 58 -0.96 -1.87 1.79
CA THR A 58 0.06 -1.69 0.75
C THR A 58 0.27 -0.23 0.39
N GLY A 59 -0.79 0.59 0.40
CA GLY A 59 -0.68 2.05 0.22
C GLY A 59 0.06 2.73 1.38
N LEU A 60 -0.21 2.31 2.61
CA LEU A 60 0.48 2.80 3.80
C LEU A 60 1.97 2.44 3.78
N VAL A 61 2.31 1.20 3.40
CA VAL A 61 3.70 0.76 3.26
C VAL A 61 4.41 1.55 2.14
N CYS A 62 3.81 1.62 0.96
CA CYS A 62 4.40 2.26 -0.22
C CYS A 62 4.71 3.75 0.00
N ILE A 63 3.84 4.51 0.68
CA ILE A 63 4.05 5.95 0.89
C ILE A 63 5.07 6.27 2.00
N THR A 64 5.38 5.30 2.86
CA THR A 64 6.23 5.50 4.05
C THR A 64 7.55 6.24 3.76
N PRO A 65 8.40 5.83 2.79
CA PRO A 65 9.66 6.52 2.51
C PRO A 65 9.51 7.93 1.90
N ALA A 66 8.31 8.29 1.45
CA ALA A 66 8.07 9.49 0.65
C ALA A 66 7.01 10.43 1.26
N ALA A 67 6.42 10.06 2.41
CA ALA A 67 5.20 10.67 2.93
C ALA A 67 5.31 12.19 3.10
N GLY A 68 6.44 12.66 3.65
CA GLY A 68 6.73 14.08 3.85
C GLY A 68 7.27 14.84 2.64
N LEU A 69 7.69 14.10 1.60
CA LEU A 69 8.54 14.62 0.52
C LEU A 69 7.78 14.86 -0.78
N VAL A 70 6.76 14.04 -1.06
CA VAL A 70 6.05 14.08 -2.35
C VAL A 70 4.84 15.01 -2.32
N GLN A 71 4.44 15.47 -3.50
CA GLN A 71 3.20 16.23 -3.65
C GLN A 71 1.97 15.29 -3.59
N GLY A 72 0.81 15.84 -3.22
CA GLY A 72 -0.41 15.04 -3.05
C GLY A 72 -0.85 14.27 -4.30
N TRP A 73 -0.60 14.79 -5.51
CA TRP A 73 -0.89 14.05 -6.74
C TRP A 73 0.02 12.83 -6.92
N ALA A 74 1.28 12.91 -6.48
CA ALA A 74 2.21 11.79 -6.52
C ALA A 74 1.81 10.72 -5.51
N ALA A 75 1.29 11.10 -4.34
CA ALA A 75 0.71 10.15 -3.39
C ALA A 75 -0.49 9.37 -3.97
N ILE A 76 -1.29 9.99 -4.84
CA ILE A 76 -2.35 9.29 -5.59
C ILE A 76 -1.73 8.28 -6.56
N VAL A 77 -0.72 8.67 -7.34
CA VAL A 77 -0.04 7.77 -8.29
C VAL A 77 0.59 6.58 -7.55
N MET A 78 1.30 6.83 -6.45
CA MET A 78 1.85 5.78 -5.59
C MET A 78 0.77 4.85 -5.06
N GLY A 79 -0.39 5.40 -4.66
CA GLY A 79 -1.56 4.63 -4.24
C GLY A 79 -2.11 3.73 -5.34
N VAL A 80 -2.18 4.21 -6.59
CA VAL A 80 -2.59 3.38 -7.74
C VAL A 80 -1.62 2.22 -7.96
N LEU A 81 -0.31 2.49 -7.91
CA LEU A 81 0.71 1.47 -8.09
C LEU A 81 0.71 0.47 -6.93
N SER A 82 0.60 0.92 -5.69
CA SER A 82 0.57 0.05 -4.50
C SER A 82 -0.71 -0.76 -4.37
N GLY A 83 -1.82 -0.30 -4.96
CA GLY A 83 -3.06 -1.06 -5.02
C GLY A 83 -3.06 -2.12 -6.13
N SER A 84 -2.23 -1.95 -7.16
CA SER A 84 -2.22 -2.81 -8.35
C SER A 84 -1.08 -3.82 -8.40
N VAL A 85 0.16 -3.40 -8.11
CA VAL A 85 1.34 -4.26 -8.21
C VAL A 85 1.32 -5.36 -7.15
N PRO A 86 1.18 -5.08 -5.83
CA PRO A 86 1.06 -6.11 -4.81
C PRO A 86 -0.19 -7.00 -4.98
N TRP A 87 -1.29 -6.44 -5.49
CA TRP A 87 -2.47 -7.22 -5.86
C TRP A 87 -2.13 -8.27 -6.92
N PHE A 88 -1.44 -7.86 -7.98
CA PHE A 88 -1.01 -8.74 -9.05
C PHE A 88 -0.05 -9.83 -8.55
N THR A 89 0.92 -9.46 -7.69
CA THR A 89 1.86 -10.45 -7.14
C THR A 89 1.14 -11.46 -6.26
N MET A 90 0.22 -11.01 -5.40
CA MET A 90 -0.51 -11.88 -4.48
C MET A 90 -1.52 -12.78 -5.20
N MET A 91 -2.27 -12.26 -6.16
CA MET A 91 -3.39 -13.00 -6.78
C MET A 91 -2.95 -13.90 -7.93
N ILE A 92 -1.87 -13.56 -8.62
CA ILE A 92 -1.43 -14.21 -9.87
C ILE A 92 -0.04 -14.84 -9.73
N VAL A 93 0.96 -14.10 -9.24
CA VAL A 93 2.36 -14.58 -9.20
C VAL A 93 2.53 -15.65 -8.13
N ASP A 94 1.94 -15.44 -6.95
CA ASP A 94 2.01 -16.35 -5.81
C ASP A 94 1.63 -17.79 -6.20
N LYS A 95 0.55 -17.95 -6.99
CA LYS A 95 0.05 -19.25 -7.47
C LYS A 95 0.91 -19.91 -8.53
N ARG A 96 1.85 -19.19 -9.14
CA ARG A 96 2.69 -19.68 -10.25
C ARG A 96 4.12 -19.99 -9.82
N TRP A 97 4.60 -19.39 -8.73
CA TRP A 97 6.00 -19.46 -8.32
C TRP A 97 6.18 -20.46 -7.18
N ARG A 98 6.88 -21.57 -7.48
CA ARG A 98 7.07 -22.69 -6.54
C ARG A 98 7.66 -22.25 -5.19
N LEU A 99 8.55 -21.25 -5.19
CA LEU A 99 9.15 -20.72 -3.96
C LEU A 99 8.13 -20.01 -3.07
N LEU A 100 7.20 -19.26 -3.66
CA LEU A 100 6.15 -18.56 -2.93
C LEU A 100 5.08 -19.53 -2.44
N THR A 101 4.68 -20.50 -3.28
CA THR A 101 3.72 -21.54 -2.87
C THR A 101 4.22 -22.48 -1.78
N ALA A 102 5.54 -22.55 -1.56
CA ALA A 102 6.14 -23.40 -0.52
C ALA A 102 6.16 -22.72 0.86
N VAL A 103 5.87 -21.42 0.91
CA VAL A 103 5.85 -20.62 2.14
C VAL A 103 4.40 -20.32 2.50
N ASP A 104 4.01 -20.65 3.73
CA ASP A 104 2.69 -20.32 4.25
C ASP A 104 2.68 -18.87 4.77
N ASP A 105 2.45 -17.92 3.86
CA ASP A 105 2.29 -16.51 4.18
C ASP A 105 0.84 -16.17 4.54
N THR A 106 0.45 -16.53 5.77
CA THR A 106 -0.92 -16.45 6.29
C THR A 106 -1.61 -15.09 6.11
N LEU A 107 -0.85 -13.98 6.12
CA LEU A 107 -1.39 -12.61 5.97
C LEU A 107 -1.01 -11.96 4.64
N GLY A 108 -0.20 -12.62 3.80
CA GLY A 108 0.33 -12.03 2.57
C GLY A 108 1.35 -10.92 2.85
N VAL A 109 2.17 -11.03 3.91
CA VAL A 109 3.17 -10.05 4.33
C VAL A 109 4.21 -9.81 3.24
N VAL A 110 4.63 -10.84 2.50
CA VAL A 110 5.62 -10.71 1.41
C VAL A 110 5.11 -9.71 0.37
N HIS A 111 3.84 -9.84 -0.02
CA HIS A 111 3.24 -8.95 -1.02
C HIS A 111 2.92 -7.58 -0.43
N THR A 112 2.31 -7.55 0.74
CA THR A 112 1.83 -6.30 1.36
C THR A 112 2.94 -5.42 1.92
N HIS A 113 4.09 -6.00 2.31
CA HIS A 113 5.22 -5.27 2.89
C HIS A 113 6.45 -5.28 2.00
N ALA A 114 6.93 -6.44 1.54
CA ALA A 114 8.19 -6.49 0.79
C ALA A 114 8.02 -5.90 -0.63
N VAL A 115 6.98 -6.32 -1.37
CA VAL A 115 6.72 -5.77 -2.72
C VAL A 115 6.30 -4.31 -2.64
N ALA A 116 5.34 -3.97 -1.77
CA ALA A 116 4.88 -2.58 -1.62
C ALA A 116 5.97 -1.65 -1.08
N GLY A 117 6.81 -2.13 -0.16
CA GLY A 117 7.93 -1.36 0.40
C GLY A 117 9.03 -1.15 -0.62
N PHE A 118 9.35 -2.17 -1.42
CA PHE A 118 10.28 -2.01 -2.54
C PHE A 118 9.76 -0.98 -3.54
N LEU A 119 8.49 -1.04 -3.90
CA LEU A 119 7.85 -0.09 -4.82
C LEU A 119 7.90 1.36 -4.30
N GLY A 120 7.74 1.56 -3.00
CA GLY A 120 7.85 2.89 -2.38
C GLY A 120 9.28 3.41 -2.29
N GLY A 121 10.26 2.50 -2.16
CA GLY A 121 11.67 2.85 -1.97
C GLY A 121 12.44 3.16 -3.26
N ILE A 122 11.87 2.90 -4.43
CA ILE A 122 12.43 3.23 -5.76
C ILE A 122 11.87 4.55 -6.29
#